data_AF-A0A3P1WVE0-F1
#
_entry.id   AF-A0A3P1WVE0-F1
#
_cell.length_a   1.000
_cell.length_b   1.000
_cell.length_c   1.000
_cell.angle_alpha   90.00
_cell.angle_beta   90.00
_cell.angle_gamma   90.00
#
_symmetry.space_group_name_H-M   'P 1'
#
loop_
_entity.id
_entity.type
_entity.pdbx_description
1 polymer ?
#
loop_
_entity_poly.entity_id
_entity_poly.type
_entity_poly.pdbx_seq_one_letter_code
_entity_poly.pdbx_strand_id
1 'polypeptide(L)'
;MRRFHRPVRRASDILEEFSGSGDPAELSRAAHDTAAILVLLAKERSPEVRARMAEHLNHEGVEELVQLWQQAAPISLPGALWKLYQIERQLPEGPVASDIRLLLGGHFDGEFGELCERAAIIGRRLGPRWDNWAAELEACANQWHSGVLW
;
A
#
# COMPACT_ATOMS: atom_id res chain seq x y z
N MET A 1 15.69 -30.10 23.81
CA MET A 1 16.28 -29.19 22.81
C MET A 1 15.46 -29.25 21.53
N ARG A 2 14.76 -28.18 21.15
CA ARG A 2 14.01 -28.09 19.88
C ARG A 2 15.01 -28.03 18.72
N ARG A 3 14.99 -29.02 17.82
CA ARG A 3 15.73 -28.96 16.55
C ARG A 3 15.04 -27.91 15.68
N PHE A 4 15.75 -26.82 15.37
CA PHE A 4 15.31 -25.90 14.34
C PHE A 4 15.44 -26.59 12.97
N HIS A 5 14.34 -26.61 12.22
CA HIS A 5 14.34 -27.06 10.84
C HIS A 5 15.12 -26.03 10.00
N ARG A 6 16.23 -26.45 9.40
CA ARG A 6 17.00 -25.61 8.47
C ARG A 6 16.12 -25.31 7.25
N PRO A 7 15.97 -24.05 6.81
CA PRO A 7 15.19 -23.76 5.61
C PRO A 7 15.83 -24.46 4.41
N VAL A 8 15.01 -25.20 3.66
CA VAL A 8 15.42 -25.83 2.40
C VAL A 8 15.69 -24.71 1.41
N ARG A 9 16.94 -24.61 0.92
CA ARG A 9 17.24 -23.79 -0.26
C ARG A 9 16.57 -24.48 -1.45
N ARG A 10 15.48 -23.90 -1.97
CA ARG A 10 14.88 -24.35 -3.22
C ARG A 10 15.79 -23.89 -4.37
N ALA A 11 16.02 -24.79 -5.32
CA ALA A 11 16.83 -24.53 -6.50
C ALA A 11 16.21 -23.40 -7.32
N SER A 12 17.07 -22.51 -7.83
CA SER A 12 16.74 -21.35 -8.64
C SER A 12 15.93 -21.70 -9.90
N ASP A 13 16.01 -22.96 -10.34
CA ASP A 13 15.45 -23.48 -11.58
C ASP A 13 13.90 -23.48 -11.63
N ILE A 14 13.21 -23.33 -10.49
CA ILE A 14 11.73 -23.18 -10.46
C ILE A 14 11.30 -21.72 -10.73
N LEU A 15 12.21 -20.75 -10.53
CA LEU A 15 11.92 -19.34 -10.78
C LEU A 15 11.97 -18.98 -12.27
N GLU A 16 12.64 -19.78 -13.10
CA GLU A 16 12.80 -19.54 -14.55
C GLU A 16 11.56 -19.89 -15.39
N GLU A 17 10.50 -20.46 -14.80
CA GLU A 17 9.25 -20.79 -15.52
C GLU A 17 8.21 -19.65 -15.51
N PHE A 18 8.56 -18.44 -15.04
CA PHE A 18 7.71 -17.25 -15.13
C PHE A 18 8.04 -16.40 -16.38
N SER A 19 7.98 -17.02 -17.57
CA SER A 19 8.08 -16.30 -18.84
C SER A 19 6.72 -15.68 -19.20
N GLY A 20 6.45 -14.47 -18.69
CA GLY A 20 5.23 -13.73 -19.05
C GLY A 20 5.10 -12.29 -18.54
N SER A 21 5.84 -11.90 -17.51
CA SER A 21 5.92 -10.52 -17.01
C SER A 21 7.36 -10.26 -16.56
N GLY A 22 7.83 -9.01 -16.57
CA GLY A 22 9.22 -8.65 -16.22
C GLY A 22 9.71 -9.19 -14.86
N ASP A 23 11.00 -9.00 -14.54
CA ASP A 23 11.62 -9.53 -13.31
C ASP A 23 10.77 -9.19 -12.07
N PRO A 24 10.24 -10.20 -11.34
CA PRO A 24 9.44 -9.97 -10.14
C PRO A 24 10.14 -9.11 -9.09
N ALA A 25 11.47 -9.16 -9.02
CA ALA A 25 12.24 -8.31 -8.11
C ALA A 25 12.18 -6.83 -8.52
N GLU A 26 12.27 -6.54 -9.81
CA GLU A 26 12.15 -5.19 -10.36
C GLU A 26 10.74 -4.64 -10.16
N LEU A 27 9.70 -5.43 -10.43
CA LEU A 27 8.30 -5.04 -10.21
C LEU A 27 8.02 -4.73 -8.73
N SER A 28 8.49 -5.60 -7.83
CA SER A 28 8.37 -5.38 -6.39
C SER A 28 9.07 -4.10 -5.96
N ARG A 29 10.30 -3.87 -6.43
CA ARG A 29 11.04 -2.64 -6.13
C ARG A 29 10.31 -1.39 -6.63
N ALA A 30 9.84 -1.40 -7.87
CA ALA A 30 9.08 -0.29 -8.44
C ALA A 30 7.79 -0.02 -7.64
N ALA A 31 7.09 -1.06 -7.19
CA ALA A 31 5.90 -0.93 -6.34
C ALA A 31 6.24 -0.23 -5.01
N HIS A 32 7.33 -0.64 -4.36
CA HIS A 32 7.79 -0.05 -3.11
C HIS A 32 8.26 1.39 -3.29
N ASP A 33 9.09 1.67 -4.30
CA ASP A 33 9.62 3.00 -4.58
C ASP A 33 8.49 4.00 -4.88
N THR A 34 7.53 3.62 -5.74
CA THR A 34 6.38 4.48 -6.10
C THR A 34 5.45 4.72 -4.91
N ALA A 35 5.18 3.69 -4.09
CA ALA A 35 4.38 3.82 -2.88
C ALA A 35 5.03 4.77 -1.86
N ALA A 36 6.34 4.62 -1.64
CA ALA A 36 7.11 5.46 -0.72
C ALA A 36 7.12 6.93 -1.20
N ILE A 37 7.34 7.15 -2.50
CA ILE A 37 7.31 8.48 -3.10
C ILE A 37 5.94 9.12 -2.91
N LEU A 38 4.83 8.41 -3.18
CA LEU A 38 3.48 8.94 -2.99
C LEU A 38 3.24 9.40 -1.54
N VAL A 39 3.52 8.53 -0.57
CA VAL A 39 3.27 8.83 0.85
C VAL A 39 4.17 9.96 1.36
N LEU A 40 5.42 10.00 0.91
CA LEU A 40 6.36 11.08 1.26
C LEU A 40 5.88 12.43 0.70
N LEU A 41 5.58 12.48 -0.59
CA LEU A 41 5.19 13.70 -1.28
C LEU A 41 3.77 14.15 -0.90
N ALA A 42 2.89 13.25 -0.50
CA ALA A 42 1.57 13.63 0.00
C ALA A 42 1.65 14.51 1.25
N LYS A 43 2.73 14.37 2.04
CA LYS A 43 3.04 15.18 3.23
C LYS A 43 3.88 16.43 2.93
N GLU A 44 4.33 16.61 1.68
CA GLU A 44 5.10 17.78 1.27
C GLU A 44 4.26 19.05 1.46
N ARG A 45 4.87 20.11 1.99
CA ARG A 45 4.15 21.36 2.29
C ARG A 45 4.28 22.39 1.16
N SER A 46 5.23 22.22 0.25
CA SER A 46 5.38 23.07 -0.92
C SER A 46 4.16 22.97 -1.84
N PRO A 47 3.37 24.06 -2.02
CA PRO A 47 2.19 24.04 -2.87
C PRO A 47 2.53 23.72 -4.33
N GLU A 48 3.69 24.16 -4.81
CA GLU A 48 4.14 23.93 -6.19
C GLU A 48 4.46 22.44 -6.45
N VAL A 49 5.14 21.78 -5.51
CA VAL A 49 5.46 20.35 -5.60
C VAL A 49 4.18 19.51 -5.52
N ARG A 50 3.28 19.84 -4.58
CA ARG A 50 1.98 19.19 -4.46
C ARG A 50 1.15 19.33 -5.72
N ALA A 51 1.05 20.54 -6.28
CA ALA A 51 0.27 20.79 -7.49
C ALA A 51 0.81 19.97 -8.67
N ARG A 52 2.13 19.94 -8.86
CA ARG A 52 2.76 19.14 -9.92
C ARG A 52 2.55 17.64 -9.74
N MET A 53 2.66 17.14 -8.51
CA MET A 53 2.41 15.71 -8.25
C MET A 53 0.96 15.35 -8.50
N ALA A 54 0.01 16.15 -8.01
CA ALA A 54 -1.40 15.90 -8.23
C ALA A 54 -1.78 16.01 -9.70
N GLU A 55 -1.20 16.97 -10.45
CA GLU A 55 -1.36 17.04 -11.89
C GLU A 55 -0.86 15.77 -12.58
N HIS A 56 0.31 15.25 -12.19
CA HIS A 56 0.86 14.01 -12.73
C HIS A 56 -0.02 12.80 -12.40
N LEU A 57 -0.43 12.64 -11.14
CA LEU A 57 -1.34 11.56 -10.71
C LEU A 57 -2.72 11.66 -11.35
N ASN A 58 -3.21 12.87 -11.63
CA ASN A 58 -4.49 13.08 -12.31
C ASN A 58 -4.39 12.87 -13.83
N HIS A 59 -3.21 13.09 -14.42
CA HIS A 59 -2.98 12.91 -15.86
C HIS A 59 -2.68 11.45 -16.23
N GLU A 60 -1.78 10.79 -15.50
CA GLU A 60 -1.45 9.37 -15.73
C GLU A 60 -2.39 8.41 -14.99
N GLY A 61 -3.06 8.89 -13.94
CA GLY A 61 -3.97 8.11 -13.12
C GLY A 61 -3.24 7.35 -12.01
N VAL A 62 -3.88 7.26 -10.84
CA VAL A 62 -3.39 6.36 -9.76
C VAL A 62 -3.61 4.88 -10.14
N GLU A 63 -4.43 4.62 -11.16
CA GLU A 63 -4.86 3.31 -11.61
C GLU A 63 -3.69 2.42 -12.05
N GLU A 64 -2.69 2.97 -12.76
CA GLU A 64 -1.53 2.21 -13.19
C GLU A 64 -0.67 1.78 -11.99
N LEU A 65 -0.45 2.68 -11.04
CA LEU A 65 0.24 2.38 -9.79
C LEU A 65 -0.52 1.34 -8.97
N VAL A 66 -1.85 1.40 -8.96
CA VAL A 66 -2.68 0.39 -8.28
C VAL A 66 -2.48 -0.99 -8.90
N GLN A 67 -2.40 -1.12 -10.23
CA GLN A 67 -2.12 -2.42 -10.85
C GLN A 67 -0.75 -2.97 -10.47
N LEU A 68 0.24 -2.10 -10.33
CA LEU A 68 1.58 -2.45 -9.85
C LEU A 68 1.53 -2.89 -8.37
N TRP A 69 0.89 -2.12 -7.51
CA TRP A 69 0.79 -2.38 -6.07
C TRP A 69 -0.05 -3.62 -5.74
N GLN A 70 -0.99 -4.00 -6.59
CA GLN A 70 -1.80 -5.21 -6.41
C GLN A 70 -0.97 -6.48 -6.23
N GLN A 71 0.24 -6.51 -6.81
CA GLN A 71 1.13 -7.67 -6.77
C GLN A 71 2.01 -7.71 -5.52
N ALA A 72 2.01 -6.64 -4.73
CA ALA A 72 2.88 -6.52 -3.56
C ALA A 72 2.39 -7.35 -2.38
N ALA A 73 3.29 -7.61 -1.43
CA ALA A 73 2.96 -8.34 -0.21
C ALA A 73 1.84 -7.61 0.57
N PRO A 74 0.82 -8.31 1.11
CA PRO A 74 -0.34 -7.67 1.72
C PRO A 74 0.00 -6.67 2.86
N ILE A 75 0.99 -6.99 3.69
CA ILE A 75 1.39 -6.18 4.86
C ILE A 75 2.50 -5.17 4.55
N SER A 76 2.77 -4.90 3.26
CA SER A 76 3.73 -3.87 2.81
C SER A 76 3.04 -2.53 2.54
N LEU A 77 3.83 -1.46 2.39
CA LEU A 77 3.33 -0.13 2.01
C LEU A 77 2.49 -0.13 0.71
N PRO A 78 2.98 -0.64 -0.44
CA PRO A 78 2.17 -0.74 -1.65
C PRO A 78 0.92 -1.62 -1.44
N GLY A 79 1.04 -2.72 -0.72
CA GLY A 79 -0.11 -3.59 -0.41
C GLY A 79 -1.20 -2.89 0.39
N ALA A 80 -0.83 -2.02 1.33
CA ALA A 80 -1.77 -1.19 2.08
C ALA A 80 -2.39 -0.08 1.22
N LEU A 81 -1.62 0.59 0.35
CA LEU A 81 -2.17 1.60 -0.57
C LEU A 81 -3.18 0.99 -1.54
N TRP A 82 -2.88 -0.17 -2.13
CA TRP A 82 -3.83 -0.90 -2.98
C TRP A 82 -5.13 -1.20 -2.25
N LYS A 83 -5.03 -1.63 -0.99
CA LYS A 83 -6.19 -1.89 -0.14
C LYS A 83 -7.02 -0.66 0.16
N LEU A 84 -6.38 0.44 0.52
CA LEU A 84 -7.04 1.71 0.76
C LEU A 84 -7.78 2.17 -0.51
N TYR A 85 -7.15 2.06 -1.68
CA TYR A 85 -7.79 2.32 -2.97
C TYR A 85 -9.03 1.45 -3.20
N GLN A 86 -8.96 0.14 -2.90
CA GLN A 86 -10.10 -0.76 -3.08
C GLN A 86 -11.26 -0.47 -2.11
N ILE A 87 -10.95 -0.21 -0.83
CA ILE A 87 -11.99 0.01 0.17
C ILE A 87 -12.67 1.36 0.02
N GLU A 88 -11.96 2.40 -0.42
CA GLU A 88 -12.49 3.76 -0.53
C GLU A 88 -13.82 3.78 -1.29
N ARG A 89 -13.89 3.01 -2.39
CA ARG A 89 -15.08 2.86 -3.25
C ARG A 89 -16.24 2.11 -2.61
N GLN A 90 -15.99 1.45 -1.49
CA GLN A 90 -16.96 0.67 -0.70
C GLN A 90 -17.29 1.35 0.63
N LEU A 91 -16.52 2.36 1.04
CA LEU A 91 -16.78 3.12 2.25
C LEU A 91 -17.96 4.07 2.00
N PRO A 92 -18.81 4.31 3.02
CA PRO A 92 -19.71 5.45 2.98
C PRO A 92 -18.90 6.75 2.96
N GLU A 93 -19.49 7.80 2.38
CA GLU A 93 -18.92 9.15 2.44
C GLU A 93 -18.63 9.56 3.88
N GLY A 94 -17.45 10.13 4.09
CA GLY A 94 -16.95 10.42 5.43
C GLY A 94 -15.46 10.74 5.45
N PRO A 95 -14.89 10.95 6.65
CA PRO A 95 -13.53 11.43 6.81
C PRO A 95 -12.49 10.43 6.32
N VAL A 96 -12.68 9.12 6.56
CA VAL A 96 -11.70 8.10 6.09
C VAL A 96 -11.70 7.98 4.56
N ALA A 97 -12.86 7.96 3.91
CA ALA A 97 -12.92 7.92 2.45
C ALA A 97 -12.28 9.19 1.84
N SER A 98 -12.55 10.35 2.44
CA SER A 98 -11.95 11.63 2.02
C SER A 98 -10.43 11.65 2.20
N ASP A 99 -9.93 11.19 3.35
CA ASP A 99 -8.49 11.12 3.64
C ASP A 99 -7.77 10.16 2.68
N ILE A 100 -8.37 9.02 2.34
CA ILE A 100 -7.83 8.09 1.34
C ILE A 100 -7.75 8.76 -0.04
N ARG A 101 -8.81 9.46 -0.47
CA ARG A 101 -8.77 10.21 -1.74
C ARG A 101 -7.71 11.29 -1.75
N LEU A 102 -7.55 12.02 -0.64
CA LEU A 102 -6.49 13.01 -0.50
C LEU A 102 -5.11 12.36 -0.58
N LEU A 103 -4.91 11.19 0.03
CA LEU A 103 -3.65 10.46 -0.04
C LEU A 103 -3.34 10.04 -1.47
N LEU A 104 -4.29 9.40 -2.15
CA LEU A 104 -4.14 8.93 -3.53
C LEU A 104 -4.03 10.09 -4.54
N GLY A 105 -4.57 11.26 -4.22
CA GLY A 105 -4.42 12.50 -4.98
C GLY A 105 -3.18 13.32 -4.62
N GLY A 106 -2.34 12.87 -3.67
CA GLY A 106 -1.10 13.56 -3.33
C GLY A 106 -1.23 14.80 -2.45
N HIS A 107 -2.29 14.86 -1.65
CA HIS A 107 -2.69 16.02 -0.85
C HIS A 107 -3.07 15.63 0.58
N PHE A 108 -2.29 14.76 1.20
CA PHE A 108 -2.60 14.21 2.51
C PHE A 108 -1.63 14.68 3.58
N ASP A 109 -2.10 15.64 4.37
CA ASP A 109 -1.34 16.23 5.46
C ASP A 109 -1.40 15.41 6.77
N GLY A 110 -2.04 14.23 6.74
CA GLY A 110 -2.21 13.34 7.89
C GLY A 110 -1.09 12.32 8.08
N GLU A 111 -1.34 11.38 9.01
CA GLU A 111 -0.44 10.28 9.35
C GLU A 111 -0.92 8.99 8.64
N PHE A 112 -0.04 8.29 7.94
CA PHE A 112 -0.42 7.14 7.11
C PHE A 112 -0.81 5.92 7.96
N GLY A 113 -0.07 5.65 9.03
CA GLY A 113 -0.40 4.60 10.00
C GLY A 113 -1.77 4.84 10.64
N GLU A 114 -2.03 6.07 11.11
CA GLU A 114 -3.33 6.45 11.69
C GLU A 114 -4.48 6.28 10.68
N LEU A 115 -4.25 6.63 9.39
CA LEU A 115 -5.25 6.40 8.34
C LEU A 115 -5.53 4.90 8.15
N CYS A 116 -4.50 4.06 8.14
CA CYS A 116 -4.64 2.61 8.07
C CYS A 116 -5.44 2.05 9.24
N GLU A 117 -5.16 2.50 10.47
CA GLU A 117 -5.90 2.10 11.68
C GLU A 117 -7.38 2.50 11.60
N ARG A 118 -7.66 3.75 11.24
CA ARG A 118 -9.03 4.26 11.08
C ARG A 118 -9.79 3.49 10.00
N ALA A 119 -9.13 3.17 8.89
CA ALA A 119 -9.73 2.39 7.82
C ALA A 119 -10.00 0.94 8.25
N ALA A 120 -9.09 0.30 8.99
CA ALA A 120 -9.28 -1.03 9.57
C ALA A 120 -10.50 -1.07 10.50
N ILE A 121 -10.65 -0.08 11.40
CA ILE A 121 -11.81 0.03 12.29
C ILE A 121 -13.14 0.07 11.51
N ILE A 122 -13.19 0.85 10.43
CA ILE A 122 -14.41 0.90 9.59
C ILE A 122 -14.61 -0.44 8.87
N GLY A 123 -13.54 -1.04 8.34
CA GLY A 123 -13.58 -2.36 7.70
C GLY A 123 -14.23 -3.41 8.62
N ARG A 124 -13.80 -3.49 9.89
CA ARG A 124 -14.40 -4.39 10.89
C ARG A 124 -15.91 -4.16 11.07
N ARG A 125 -16.37 -2.90 11.02
CA ARG A 125 -17.80 -2.54 11.14
C ARG A 125 -18.63 -2.94 9.92
N LEU A 126 -18.01 -3.06 8.74
CA LEU A 126 -18.68 -3.49 7.51
C LEU A 126 -18.92 -5.00 7.44
N GLY A 127 -18.32 -5.79 8.35
CA GLY A 127 -18.61 -7.21 8.56
C GLY A 127 -17.49 -8.16 8.12
N PRO A 128 -17.70 -9.49 8.29
CA PRO A 128 -16.62 -10.48 8.30
C PRO A 128 -15.79 -10.60 7.01
N ARG A 129 -16.37 -10.22 5.86
CA ARG A 129 -15.63 -10.21 4.58
C ARG A 129 -14.41 -9.28 4.57
N TRP A 130 -14.37 -8.31 5.49
CA TRP A 130 -13.31 -7.33 5.64
C TRP A 130 -12.31 -7.64 6.76
N ASP A 131 -12.50 -8.74 7.50
CA ASP A 131 -11.69 -9.02 8.70
C ASP A 131 -10.21 -9.23 8.38
N ASN A 132 -9.91 -9.99 7.32
CA ASN A 132 -8.52 -10.19 6.90
C ASN A 132 -7.88 -8.88 6.41
N TRP A 133 -8.65 -8.09 5.67
CA TRP A 133 -8.21 -6.80 5.15
C TRP A 133 -7.89 -5.82 6.29
N ALA A 134 -8.75 -5.76 7.32
CA ALA A 134 -8.55 -4.91 8.49
C ALA A 134 -7.31 -5.36 9.29
N ALA A 135 -7.13 -6.67 9.49
CA ALA A 135 -5.94 -7.21 10.16
C ALA A 135 -4.64 -6.88 9.42
N GLU A 136 -4.66 -6.91 8.09
CA GLU A 136 -3.49 -6.56 7.27
C GLU A 136 -3.16 -5.07 7.32
N LEU A 137 -4.16 -4.19 7.35
CA LEU A 137 -3.95 -2.76 7.56
C LEU A 137 -3.43 -2.44 8.97
N GLU A 138 -3.98 -3.09 10.00
CA GLU A 138 -3.46 -2.99 11.37
C GLU A 138 -1.98 -3.45 11.43
N ALA A 139 -1.64 -4.55 10.76
CA ALA A 139 -0.27 -5.03 10.68
C ALA A 139 0.66 -4.05 9.94
N CYS A 140 0.18 -3.41 8.87
CA CYS A 140 0.93 -2.39 8.15
C CYS A 140 1.15 -1.14 9.02
N ALA A 141 0.12 -0.64 9.71
CA ALA A 141 0.23 0.49 10.63
C ALA A 141 1.23 0.20 11.77
N ASN A 142 1.21 -1.01 12.34
CA ASN A 142 2.17 -1.41 13.36
C ASN A 142 3.61 -1.43 12.83
N GLN A 143 3.84 -2.00 11.64
CA GLN A 143 5.13 -1.88 10.96
C GLN A 143 5.48 -0.40 10.76
N TRP A 144 4.47 0.44 10.51
CA TRP A 144 4.68 1.85 10.27
C TRP A 144 5.22 2.63 11.43
N HIS A 145 4.58 2.48 12.56
CA HIS A 145 5.04 3.08 13.80
C HIS A 145 6.38 2.49 14.28
N SER A 146 6.70 1.24 13.91
CA SER A 146 7.97 0.62 14.30
C SER A 146 9.18 1.09 13.47
N GLY A 147 8.97 1.79 12.35
CA GLY A 147 10.03 2.17 11.42
C GLY A 147 10.71 0.98 10.74
N VAL A 148 10.10 -0.21 10.80
CA VAL A 148 10.59 -1.42 10.15
C VAL A 148 10.17 -1.37 8.68
N LEU A 149 11.10 -0.85 7.86
CA LEU A 149 11.20 -0.98 6.41
C LEU A 149 10.06 -0.37 5.58
N TRP A 150 10.37 0.80 5.04
CA TRP A 150 9.98 1.23 3.69
C TRP A 150 11.25 1.34 2.86
#